data_AF-A0AAW7ZHQ0-F1
#
_entry.id   AF-A0AAW7ZHQ0-F1
#
_cell.length_a   1.000
_cell.length_b   1.000
_cell.length_c   1.000
_cell.angle_alpha   90.00
_cell.angle_beta   90.00
_cell.angle_gamma   90.00
#
_symmetry.space_group_name_H-M   'P 1'
#
loop_
_entity.id
_entity.type
_entity.pdbx_description
1 polymer ?
#
loop_
_entity_poly.entity_id
_entity_poly.type
_entity_poly.pdbx_seq_one_letter_code
_entity_poly.pdbx_strand_id
1 'polypeptide(L)'
;MKRERLALIPKARYCQECGTKLLENAKFCLECGCKLAGLDNFLEDKPKRVYTVQTALKEYFQGTIGETKLRSAIRQGQIPHVRVGVKILLREEALDKWMVAQENAKQLSS
;
A
#
# COMPACT_ATOMS: atom_id res chain seq x y z
N MET A 1 27.16 -24.57 24.64
CA MET A 1 25.92 -25.21 24.16
C MET A 1 24.89 -24.98 25.24
N LYS A 2 23.83 -24.19 25.05
CA LYS A 2 22.57 -24.60 24.41
C LYS A 2 21.84 -23.33 23.97
N ARG A 3 21.55 -23.19 22.67
CA ARG A 3 20.70 -22.13 22.13
C ARG A 3 19.25 -22.56 22.36
N GLU A 4 18.62 -22.04 23.40
CA GLU A 4 17.21 -22.26 23.66
C GLU A 4 16.39 -21.59 22.56
N ARG A 5 15.81 -22.42 21.70
CA ARG A 5 14.93 -22.02 20.62
C ARG A 5 13.57 -21.75 21.27
N LEU A 6 13.21 -20.48 21.42
CA LEU A 6 11.88 -20.06 21.85
C LEU A 6 10.84 -20.76 20.96
N ALA A 7 10.15 -21.73 21.53
CA ALA A 7 9.03 -22.41 20.89
C ALA A 7 7.91 -21.37 20.72
N LEU A 8 7.74 -20.90 19.49
CA LEU A 8 6.53 -20.22 19.06
C LEU A 8 5.40 -21.23 19.28
N ILE A 9 4.60 -21.06 20.34
CA ILE A 9 3.45 -21.92 20.62
C ILE A 9 2.48 -21.75 19.44
N PRO A 10 2.36 -22.71 18.52
CA PRO A 10 1.51 -22.51 17.37
C PRO A 10 0.07 -22.60 17.88
N LYS A 11 -0.71 -21.54 17.66
CA LYS A 11 -2.17 -21.60 17.83
C LYS A 11 -2.68 -22.65 16.85
N ALA A 12 -2.87 -23.87 17.33
CA ALA A 12 -3.43 -24.96 16.54
C ALA A 12 -4.80 -24.50 16.00
N ARG A 13 -4.89 -24.36 14.68
CA ARG A 13 -6.16 -24.13 13.98
C ARG A 13 -6.75 -25.50 13.66
N TYR A 14 -8.07 -25.59 13.62
CA TYR A 14 -8.78 -26.80 13.21
C TYR A 14 -9.58 -26.49 11.96
N CYS A 15 -9.62 -27.45 11.03
CA CYS A 15 -10.44 -27.33 9.84
C CYS A 15 -11.90 -27.19 10.24
N GLN A 16 -12.59 -26.20 9.70
CA GLN A 16 -14.01 -25.98 9.99
C GLN A 16 -14.92 -27.00 9.30
N GLU A 17 -14.42 -27.71 8.29
CA GLU A 17 -15.21 -28.71 7.55
C GLU A 17 -15.04 -30.14 8.09
N CYS A 18 -13.84 -30.51 8.54
CA CYS A 18 -13.58 -31.89 9.01
C CYS A 18 -13.06 -31.97 10.45
N GLY A 19 -12.73 -30.85 11.09
CA GLY A 19 -12.20 -30.84 12.45
C GLY A 19 -10.72 -31.25 12.57
N THR A 20 -10.04 -31.60 11.48
CA THR A 20 -8.62 -31.98 11.51
C THR A 20 -7.73 -30.83 11.96
N LYS A 21 -6.70 -31.15 12.76
CA LYS A 21 -5.69 -30.20 13.23
C LYS A 21 -4.84 -29.70 12.06
N LEU A 22 -4.84 -28.38 11.86
CA LEU A 22 -4.13 -27.70 10.80
C LEU A 22 -2.77 -27.20 11.29
N LEU A 23 -1.80 -27.25 10.39
CA LEU A 23 -0.47 -26.65 10.59
C LEU A 23 -0.58 -25.12 10.51
N GLU A 24 0.32 -24.42 11.19
CA GLU A 24 0.36 -22.95 11.29
C GLU A 24 0.30 -22.22 9.94
N ASN A 25 0.82 -22.84 8.88
CA ASN A 25 0.88 -22.27 7.52
C ASN A 25 0.17 -23.15 6.48
N ALA A 26 -0.75 -24.04 6.90
CA ALA A 26 -1.51 -24.87 5.96
C ALA A 26 -2.42 -23.98 5.10
N LYS A 27 -2.22 -24.00 3.77
CA LYS A 27 -3.06 -23.29 2.79
C LYS A 27 -4.36 -24.05 2.46
N PHE A 28 -4.35 -25.36 2.66
CA PHE A 28 -5.47 -26.27 2.48
C PHE A 28 -5.40 -27.37 3.53
N CYS A 29 -6.54 -27.97 3.84
CA CYS A 29 -6.59 -29.12 4.72
C CYS A 29 -6.02 -30.36 3.99
N LEU A 30 -5.07 -31.05 4.61
CA LEU A 30 -4.47 -32.27 4.04
C LEU A 30 -5.40 -33.48 4.06
N GLU A 31 -6.48 -33.44 4.87
CA GLU A 31 -7.41 -34.56 4.98
C GLU A 31 -8.69 -34.36 4.16
N CYS A 32 -9.35 -33.20 4.23
CA CYS A 32 -10.56 -32.97 3.45
C CYS A 32 -10.34 -32.20 2.13
N GLY A 33 -9.16 -31.62 1.92
CA GLY A 33 -8.87 -30.80 0.74
C GLY A 33 -9.48 -29.40 0.74
N CYS A 34 -10.22 -29.00 1.79
CA CYS A 34 -10.81 -27.66 1.88
C CYS A 34 -9.75 -26.56 1.89
N LYS A 35 -9.98 -25.49 1.11
CA LYS A 35 -9.10 -24.33 1.03
C LYS A 35 -9.26 -23.47 2.28
N LEU A 36 -8.16 -23.27 3.01
CA LEU A 36 -8.15 -22.46 4.21
C LEU A 36 -7.98 -21.01 3.79
N ALA A 37 -9.08 -20.25 3.79
CA ALA A 37 -9.07 -18.82 3.51
C ALA A 37 -8.32 -18.09 4.63
N GLY A 38 -7.01 -17.89 4.46
CA GLY A 38 -6.29 -17.05 5.40
C GLY A 38 -4.79 -17.24 5.38
N LEU A 39 -4.13 -16.67 4.36
CA LEU A 39 -2.79 -16.08 4.49
C LEU A 39 -2.30 -15.30 3.24
N ASP A 40 -3.20 -14.87 2.34
CA ASP A 40 -2.80 -14.16 1.12
C ASP A 40 -2.97 -12.64 1.14
N ASN A 41 -3.20 -11.98 2.30
CA ASN A 41 -3.28 -10.50 2.35
C ASN A 41 -2.83 -9.86 3.68
N PHE A 42 -1.64 -10.19 4.21
CA PHE A 42 -1.08 -9.48 5.39
C PHE A 42 0.33 -8.90 5.15
N LEU A 43 0.75 -8.72 3.89
CA LEU A 43 2.03 -8.10 3.54
C LEU A 43 1.87 -6.98 2.51
N GLU A 44 0.88 -6.10 2.69
CA GLU A 44 0.70 -4.93 1.83
C GLU A 44 0.76 -3.59 2.57
N ASP A 45 1.72 -3.48 3.50
CA ASP A 45 2.20 -2.20 4.02
C ASP A 45 3.69 -2.02 3.65
N LYS A 46 3.98 -1.97 2.35
CA LYS A 46 5.17 -1.25 1.90
C LYS A 46 4.72 0.17 1.54
N PRO A 47 5.25 1.22 2.18
CA PRO A 47 4.92 2.58 1.77
C PRO A 47 5.39 2.76 0.32
N LYS A 48 4.43 2.89 -0.60
CA LYS A 48 4.70 3.13 -2.01
C LYS A 48 5.22 4.56 -2.14
N ARG A 49 6.54 4.72 -2.24
CA ARG A 49 7.22 6.02 -2.50
C ARG A 49 6.91 6.62 -3.88
N VAL A 50 6.09 5.93 -4.68
CA VAL A 50 5.68 6.31 -6.03
C VAL A 50 4.18 6.12 -6.17
N TYR A 51 3.52 7.16 -6.65
CA TYR A 51 2.07 7.22 -6.83
C TYR A 51 1.74 7.43 -8.31
N THR A 52 0.65 6.82 -8.76
CA THR A 52 0.04 7.23 -10.04
C THR A 52 -0.85 8.44 -9.83
N VAL A 53 -1.29 9.10 -10.90
CA VAL A 53 -2.22 10.24 -10.81
C VAL A 53 -3.44 9.93 -9.95
N GLN A 54 -4.09 8.78 -10.17
CA GLN A 54 -5.28 8.37 -9.43
C GLN A 54 -4.97 7.96 -7.99
N THR A 55 -3.87 7.23 -7.77
CA THR A 55 -3.44 6.83 -6.43
C THR A 55 -3.05 8.03 -5.58
N ALA A 56 -2.34 9.01 -6.15
CA ALA A 56 -1.96 10.23 -5.46
C ALA A 56 -3.21 11.00 -4.99
N LEU A 57 -4.24 11.11 -5.83
CA LEU A 57 -5.48 11.80 -5.44
C LEU A 57 -6.20 11.12 -4.28
N LYS A 58 -6.25 9.79 -4.30
CA LYS A 58 -6.96 9.00 -3.28
C LYS A 58 -6.17 8.86 -1.99
N GLU A 59 -4.88 8.56 -2.08
CA GLU A 59 -4.05 8.19 -0.92
C GLU A 59 -3.28 9.38 -0.36
N TYR A 60 -2.64 10.18 -1.22
CA TYR A 60 -1.83 11.31 -0.77
C TYR A 60 -2.71 12.53 -0.47
N PHE A 61 -3.57 12.92 -1.42
CA PHE A 61 -4.42 14.10 -1.28
C PHE A 61 -5.76 13.81 -0.61
N GLN A 62 -6.13 12.55 -0.38
CA GLN A 62 -7.39 12.15 0.27
C GLN A 62 -8.64 12.91 -0.25
N GLY A 63 -8.64 13.30 -1.53
CA GLY A 63 -9.72 14.08 -2.15
C GLY A 63 -9.72 15.60 -1.91
N THR A 64 -8.74 16.16 -1.19
CA THR A 64 -8.59 17.62 -0.98
C THR A 64 -8.32 18.39 -2.28
N ILE A 65 -7.69 17.72 -3.26
CA ILE A 65 -7.34 18.30 -4.55
C ILE A 65 -8.03 17.53 -5.66
N GLY A 66 -8.65 18.25 -6.60
CA GLY A 66 -9.31 17.65 -7.77
C GLY A 66 -8.33 17.13 -8.82
N GLU A 67 -8.71 16.06 -9.53
CA GLU A 67 -7.90 15.45 -10.60
C GLU A 67 -7.44 16.47 -11.65
N THR A 68 -8.33 17.39 -12.05
CA THR A 68 -8.05 18.43 -13.02
C THR A 68 -6.88 19.32 -12.59
N LYS A 69 -6.82 19.68 -11.29
CA LYS A 69 -5.76 20.52 -10.74
C LYS A 69 -4.42 19.79 -10.74
N LEU A 70 -4.42 18.51 -10.34
CA LEU A 70 -3.22 17.67 -10.38
C LEU A 70 -2.70 17.47 -11.82
N ARG A 71 -3.59 17.16 -12.78
CA ARG A 71 -3.21 17.04 -14.20
C ARG A 71 -2.69 18.35 -14.78
N SER A 72 -3.24 19.49 -14.37
CA SER A 72 -2.74 20.81 -14.77
C SER A 72 -1.34 21.06 -14.23
N ALA A 73 -1.08 20.77 -12.96
CA ALA A 73 0.22 20.94 -12.33
C ALA A 73 1.32 20.08 -12.99
N ILE A 74 0.98 18.84 -13.37
CA ILE A 74 1.88 17.96 -14.14
C ILE A 74 2.19 18.56 -15.51
N ARG A 75 1.17 19.08 -16.22
CA ARG A 75 1.36 19.75 -17.52
C ARG A 75 2.20 21.02 -17.44
N GLN A 76 2.02 21.79 -16.37
CA GLN A 76 2.78 23.01 -16.10
C GLN A 76 4.20 22.73 -15.58
N GLY A 77 4.60 21.45 -15.46
CA GLY A 77 5.93 21.07 -14.99
C GLY A 77 6.17 21.36 -13.49
N GLN A 78 5.13 21.69 -12.73
CA GLN A 78 5.25 21.99 -11.29
C GLN A 78 5.52 20.75 -10.46
N ILE A 79 5.09 19.58 -10.95
CA ILE A 79 5.33 18.28 -10.31
C ILE A 79 6.26 17.48 -11.21
N PRO A 80 7.53 17.26 -10.82
CA PRO A 80 8.43 16.42 -11.58
C PRO A 80 7.87 14.99 -11.65
N HIS A 81 7.67 14.51 -12.88
CA HIS A 81 7.03 13.22 -13.14
C HIS A 81 7.93 12.32 -13.98
N VAL A 82 7.81 11.01 -13.77
CA VAL A 82 8.49 10.00 -14.58
C VAL A 82 7.45 9.31 -15.46
N ARG A 83 7.67 9.33 -16.77
CA ARG A 83 6.80 8.66 -17.74
C ARG A 83 7.31 7.25 -17.98
N VAL A 84 6.51 6.25 -17.64
CA VAL A 84 6.81 4.82 -17.90
C VAL A 84 5.72 4.27 -18.81
N GLY A 85 6.00 4.24 -20.11
CA GLY A 85 5.02 3.93 -21.15
C GLY A 85 3.87 4.94 -21.15
N VAL A 86 2.65 4.45 -20.93
CA VAL A 86 1.43 5.28 -20.86
C VAL A 86 1.15 5.85 -19.46
N LYS A 87 1.81 5.34 -18.42
CA LYS A 87 1.56 5.73 -17.03
C LYS A 87 2.51 6.84 -16.59
N ILE A 88 1.96 7.76 -15.80
CA ILE A 88 2.72 8.83 -15.14
C ILE A 88 2.93 8.40 -13.69
N LEU A 89 4.20 8.31 -13.29
CA LEU A 89 4.62 8.04 -11.93
C LEU A 89 5.08 9.34 -11.27
N LEU A 90 4.56 9.59 -10.09
CA LEU A 90 4.84 10.76 -9.27
C LEU A 90 5.55 10.27 -8.01
N ARG A 91 6.70 10.84 -7.69
CA ARG A 91 7.37 10.56 -6.40
C ARG A 91 6.70 11.35 -5.28
N GLU A 92 6.69 10.79 -4.08
CA GLU A 92 6.21 11.48 -2.87
C GLU A 92 6.87 12.86 -2.70
N GLU A 93 8.21 12.92 -2.81
CA GLU A 93 8.99 14.16 -2.71
C GLU A 93 8.53 15.26 -3.69
N ALA A 94 8.02 14.87 -4.86
CA ALA A 94 7.52 15.81 -5.86
C ALA A 94 6.18 16.42 -5.44
N LEU A 95 5.33 15.62 -4.80
CA LEU A 95 4.02 16.03 -4.29
C LEU A 95 4.19 16.98 -3.08
N ASP A 96 5.09 16.65 -2.15
CA ASP A 96 5.41 17.49 -0.99
C ASP A 96 5.92 18.87 -1.40
N LYS A 97 6.90 18.92 -2.31
CA LYS A 97 7.42 20.19 -2.82
C LYS A 97 6.34 21.04 -3.48
N TRP A 98 5.43 20.40 -4.20
CA TRP A 98 4.31 21.10 -4.83
C TRP A 98 3.29 21.60 -3.81
N MET A 99 3.00 20.83 -2.75
CA MET A 99 2.11 21.24 -1.66
C MET A 99 2.65 22.47 -0.93
N VAL A 100 3.93 22.46 -0.55
CA VAL A 100 4.59 23.62 0.09
C VAL A 100 4.54 24.84 -0.83
N ALA A 101 4.74 24.65 -2.14
CA ALA A 101 4.61 25.74 -3.10
C ALA A 101 3.18 26.31 -3.18
N GLN A 102 2.15 25.48 -3.05
CA GLN A 102 0.75 25.93 -3.00
C GLN A 102 0.41 26.68 -1.69
N GLU A 103 0.94 26.24 -0.55
CA GLU A 103 0.76 26.93 0.74
C GLU A 103 1.46 28.29 0.77
N ASN A 104 2.69 28.35 0.29
CA ASN A 104 3.44 29.61 0.21
C ASN A 104 2.75 30.62 -0.72
N ALA A 105 2.12 30.15 -1.81
CA ALA A 105 1.30 31.00 -2.69
C ALA A 105 0.04 31.56 -2.01
N LYS A 106 -0.53 30.86 -1.01
CA LYS A 106 -1.64 31.38 -0.18
C LYS A 106 -1.18 32.39 0.87
N GLN A 107 0.08 32.32 1.31
CA GLN A 107 0.60 33.15 2.38
C GLN A 107 0.99 34.56 1.92
N LEU A 108 1.17 34.78 0.61
CA LEU A 108 1.54 36.07 0.02
C LEU A 108 0.35 36.99 -0.32
N SER A 109 -0.86 36.62 0.08
CA SER A 109 -2.09 37.41 -0.12
C SER A 109 -2.74 37.90 1.18
N SER A 110 -1.98 37.99 2.27
CA SER A 110 -2.39 38.66 3.52
C SER A 110 -1.95 40.12 3.55
#